data_AF-A0A0D8Y4Y3-F1
#
_entry.id   AF-A0A0D8Y4Y3-F1
#
_cell.length_a   1.000
_cell.length_b   1.000
_cell.length_c   1.000
_cell.angle_alpha   90.00
_cell.angle_beta   90.00
_cell.angle_gamma   90.00
#
_symmetry.space_group_name_H-M   'P 1'
#
loop_
_entity.id
_entity.type
_entity.pdbx_description
1 polymer ?
#
loop_
_entity_poly.entity_id
_entity_poly.type
_entity_poly.pdbx_seq_one_letter_code
_entity_poly.pdbx_strand_id
1 'polypeptide(L)'
;METLVITLAQEREKLRWTASGGGLMMLFCLLSAYHHKSFLHLLPVFPTVTYLGYQVHYCYGNKLSLIEEMSAKLHQEYPNNLALPPVNIQEMGQGISSQKFADLKKLEDNIIEGEIVLKNLQLAQEQALKIAESRERFTWEFAGVATMVCILLVAGSISKRKDFAIPIAPLIMGLGYRYEYAFGTSIETIVGSAEALLNTNDEKLRIVGGPLTLKEVDAYRVKYF
;
A
#
# COMPACT_ATOMS: atom_id res chain seq x y z
N MET A 1 11.06 6.89 8.61
CA MET A 1 10.62 8.27 8.30
C MET A 1 11.21 8.77 6.99
N GLU A 2 12.53 8.65 6.77
CA GLU A 2 13.20 9.10 5.52
C GLU A 2 12.64 8.46 4.24
N THR A 3 12.36 7.16 4.25
CA THR A 3 11.77 6.45 3.09
C THR A 3 10.39 6.98 2.69
N LEU A 4 9.58 7.41 3.66
CA LEU A 4 8.26 8.01 3.43
C LEU A 4 8.39 9.42 2.85
N VAL A 5 9.37 10.20 3.30
CA VAL A 5 9.63 11.54 2.77
C VAL A 5 10.10 11.47 1.32
N ILE A 6 10.99 10.52 1.00
CA ILE A 6 11.49 10.32 -0.36
C ILE A 6 10.36 9.84 -1.29
N THR A 7 9.54 8.88 -0.84
CA THR A 7 8.40 8.40 -1.64
C THR A 7 7.37 9.50 -1.87
N LEU A 8 7.04 10.31 -0.87
CA LEU A 8 6.15 11.48 -1.06
C LEU A 8 6.75 12.53 -2.01
N ALA A 9 8.05 12.77 -1.94
CA ALA A 9 8.72 13.68 -2.87
C ALA A 9 8.64 13.15 -4.32
N GLN A 10 8.85 11.85 -4.51
CA GLN A 10 8.70 11.19 -5.82
C GLN A 10 7.26 11.26 -6.34
N GLU A 11 6.26 11.00 -5.50
CA GLU A 11 4.85 11.08 -5.91
C GLU A 11 4.45 12.52 -6.28
N ARG A 12 4.96 13.53 -5.56
CA ARG A 12 4.75 14.95 -5.93
C ARG A 12 5.39 15.32 -7.26
N GLU A 13 6.57 14.77 -7.56
CA GLU A 13 7.22 14.97 -8.85
C GLU A 13 6.44 14.30 -9.99
N LYS A 14 6.00 13.05 -9.79
CA LYS A 14 5.10 12.35 -10.72
C LYS A 14 3.80 13.13 -10.93
N LEU A 15 3.23 13.72 -9.88
CA LEU A 15 2.04 14.55 -9.96
C LEU A 15 2.29 15.79 -10.83
N ARG A 16 3.42 16.48 -10.69
CA ARG A 16 3.76 17.63 -11.54
C ARG A 16 3.80 17.26 -13.02
N TRP A 17 4.36 16.10 -13.37
CA TRP A 17 4.44 15.62 -14.75
C TRP A 17 3.10 15.12 -15.30
N THR A 18 2.33 14.39 -14.48
CA THR A 18 1.02 13.88 -14.89
C THR A 18 -0.03 14.98 -14.96
N ALA A 19 0.06 16.01 -14.12
CA ALA A 19 -0.82 17.18 -14.16
C ALA A 19 -0.60 18.04 -15.40
N SER A 20 0.65 18.24 -15.83
CA SER A 20 0.96 19.01 -17.04
C SER A 20 0.53 18.27 -18.31
N GLY A 21 0.82 16.97 -18.41
CA GLY A 21 0.37 16.14 -19.54
C GLY A 21 -1.15 15.95 -19.57
N GLY A 22 -1.76 15.66 -18.41
CA GLY A 22 -3.21 15.54 -18.27
C GLY A 22 -3.93 16.85 -18.58
N GLY A 23 -3.40 17.98 -18.12
CA GLY A 23 -3.95 19.31 -18.40
C GLY A 23 -4.00 19.64 -19.89
N LEU A 24 -2.90 19.35 -20.60
CA LEU A 24 -2.83 19.56 -22.05
C LEU A 24 -3.82 18.65 -22.81
N MET A 25 -3.91 17.38 -22.42
CA MET A 25 -4.88 16.45 -22.98
C MET A 25 -6.33 16.90 -22.75
N MET A 26 -6.65 17.37 -21.54
CA MET A 26 -7.99 17.89 -21.21
C MET A 26 -8.34 19.12 -22.06
N LEU A 27 -7.39 20.03 -22.27
CA LEU A 27 -7.58 21.18 -23.16
C LEU A 27 -7.91 20.74 -24.60
N PHE A 28 -7.15 19.80 -25.17
CA PHE A 28 -7.42 19.28 -26.51
C PHE A 28 -8.77 18.57 -26.60
N CYS A 29 -9.14 17.79 -25.59
CA CYS A 29 -10.44 17.13 -25.51
C CYS A 29 -11.60 18.12 -25.43
N LEU A 30 -11.47 19.19 -24.64
CA LEU A 30 -12.47 20.24 -24.52
C LEU A 30 -12.62 21.03 -25.83
N LEU A 31 -11.50 21.40 -26.46
CA LEU A 31 -11.51 22.09 -27.76
C LEU A 31 -12.11 21.22 -28.87
N SER A 32 -11.77 19.92 -28.89
CA SER A 32 -12.33 18.95 -29.83
C SER A 32 -13.83 18.73 -29.62
N ALA A 33 -14.28 18.61 -28.36
CA ALA A 33 -15.69 18.50 -28.02
C ALA A 33 -16.49 19.74 -28.45
N TYR A 34 -15.93 20.94 -28.26
CA TYR A 34 -16.53 22.20 -28.67
C TYR A 34 -16.64 22.31 -30.20
N HIS A 35 -15.58 21.94 -30.92
CA HIS A 35 -15.54 22.02 -32.39
C HIS A 35 -16.50 21.03 -33.06
N HIS A 36 -16.55 19.78 -32.59
CA HIS A 36 -17.38 18.73 -33.18
C HIS A 36 -18.79 18.61 -32.59
N LYS A 37 -19.14 19.44 -31.59
CA LYS A 37 -20.39 19.37 -30.81
C LYS A 37 -20.69 17.95 -30.31
N SER A 38 -19.64 17.17 -30.02
CA SER A 38 -19.74 15.77 -29.64
C SER A 38 -19.19 15.57 -28.23
N PHE A 39 -20.08 15.21 -27.31
CA PHE A 39 -19.75 14.92 -25.91
C PHE A 39 -18.83 13.70 -25.73
N LEU A 40 -18.65 12.87 -26.76
CA LEU A 40 -17.76 11.70 -26.70
C LEU A 40 -16.29 12.09 -26.53
N HIS A 41 -15.87 13.28 -26.96
CA HIS A 41 -14.49 13.74 -26.77
C HIS A 41 -14.17 14.15 -25.33
N LEU A 42 -15.19 14.28 -24.48
CA LEU A 42 -15.07 14.58 -23.05
C LEU A 42 -14.87 13.31 -22.19
N LEU A 43 -15.10 12.13 -22.77
CA LEU A 43 -14.95 10.82 -22.12
C LEU A 43 -13.56 10.63 -21.43
N PRO A 44 -12.43 10.99 -22.04
CA PRO A 44 -11.11 10.88 -21.36
C PRO A 44 -10.85 11.95 -20.27
N VAL A 45 -11.64 13.02 -20.20
CA VAL A 45 -11.44 14.11 -19.21
C VAL A 45 -11.84 13.66 -17.81
N PHE A 46 -12.91 12.89 -17.65
CA PHE A 46 -13.40 12.51 -16.32
C PHE A 46 -12.48 11.57 -15.54
N PRO A 47 -11.94 10.48 -16.14
CA PRO A 47 -10.98 9.63 -15.45
C PRO A 47 -9.69 10.38 -15.10
N THR A 48 -9.24 11.28 -15.97
CA THR A 48 -8.02 12.07 -15.74
C THR A 48 -8.21 13.08 -14.60
N VAL A 49 -9.30 13.83 -14.56
CA VAL A 49 -9.62 14.76 -13.45
C VAL A 49 -9.75 14.01 -12.13
N THR A 50 -10.46 12.87 -12.13
CA THR A 50 -10.66 12.08 -10.91
C THR A 50 -9.35 11.50 -10.38
N TYR A 51 -8.50 10.98 -11.28
CA TYR A 51 -7.18 10.45 -10.93
C TYR A 51 -6.25 11.56 -10.39
N LEU A 52 -6.25 12.72 -11.05
CA LEU A 52 -5.49 13.89 -10.59
C LEU A 52 -5.99 14.38 -9.23
N GLY A 53 -7.30 14.39 -9.00
CA GLY A 53 -7.90 14.72 -7.70
C GLY A 53 -7.44 13.77 -6.60
N TYR A 54 -7.47 12.45 -6.85
CA TYR A 54 -6.93 11.45 -5.92
C TYR A 54 -5.44 11.69 -5.63
N GLN A 55 -4.62 11.89 -6.67
CA GLN A 55 -3.18 12.14 -6.52
C GLN A 55 -2.89 13.42 -5.71
N VAL A 56 -3.66 14.49 -5.92
CA VAL A 56 -3.56 15.73 -5.13
C VAL A 56 -3.95 15.48 -3.67
N HIS A 57 -5.06 14.79 -3.43
CA HIS A 57 -5.50 14.43 -2.07
C HIS A 57 -4.47 13.52 -1.37
N TYR A 58 -3.86 12.59 -2.11
CA TYR A 58 -2.83 11.70 -1.60
C TYR A 58 -1.52 12.46 -1.25
N CYS A 59 -1.08 13.39 -2.11
CA CYS A 59 0.19 14.10 -1.94
C CYS A 59 0.14 15.29 -0.94
N TYR A 60 -1.02 15.93 -0.81
CA TYR A 60 -1.21 17.14 -0.02
C TYR A 60 -2.25 16.98 1.11
N GLY A 61 -2.94 15.84 1.20
CA GLY A 61 -3.88 15.54 2.28
C GLY A 61 -3.20 15.07 3.56
N ASN A 62 -4.03 14.73 4.55
CA ASN A 62 -3.59 14.58 5.94
C ASN A 62 -2.94 13.21 6.28
N LYS A 63 -2.52 12.43 5.28
CA LYS A 63 -1.98 11.06 5.49
C LYS A 63 -0.74 11.04 6.38
N LEU A 64 0.09 12.07 6.29
CA LEU A 64 1.28 12.24 7.12
C LEU A 64 0.93 12.31 8.62
N SER A 65 -0.09 13.10 8.97
CA SER A 65 -0.55 13.20 10.37
C SER A 65 -1.16 11.89 10.88
N LEU A 66 -1.82 11.12 10.00
CA LEU A 66 -2.46 9.86 10.36
C LEU A 66 -1.40 8.78 10.63
N ILE A 67 -0.31 8.80 9.86
CA ILE A 67 0.88 7.97 10.10
C ILE A 67 1.58 8.40 11.39
N GLU A 68 1.71 9.70 11.64
CA GLU A 68 2.31 10.23 12.87
C GLU A 68 1.48 9.89 14.11
N GLU A 69 0.15 9.98 14.04
CA GLU A 69 -0.78 9.59 15.10
C GLU A 69 -0.73 8.08 15.36
N MET A 70 -0.71 7.25 14.31
CA MET A 70 -0.55 5.81 14.42
C MET A 70 0.81 5.43 15.03
N SER A 71 1.89 6.09 14.63
CA SER A 71 3.22 5.91 15.20
C SER A 71 3.28 6.33 16.67
N ALA A 72 2.57 7.40 17.05
CA ALA A 72 2.48 7.87 18.43
C ALA A 72 1.69 6.90 19.32
N LYS A 73 0.56 6.38 18.83
CA LYS A 73 -0.24 5.35 19.53
C LYS A 73 0.57 4.08 19.78
N LEU A 74 1.36 3.65 18.79
CA LEU A 74 2.27 2.50 18.97
C LEU A 74 3.32 2.72 20.05
N HIS A 75 3.94 3.91 20.08
CA HIS A 75 4.93 4.25 21.10
C HIS A 75 4.33 4.21 22.51
N GLN A 76 3.05 4.55 22.62
CA GLN A 76 2.32 4.59 23.88
C GLN A 76 1.79 3.20 24.30
N GLU A 77 1.47 2.33 23.35
CA GLU A 77 0.97 0.97 23.60
C GLU A 77 2.11 -0.04 23.87
N TYR A 78 3.32 0.22 23.37
CA TYR A 78 4.52 -0.60 23.63
C TYR A 78 5.68 0.22 24.24
N PRO A 79 5.52 0.86 25.40
CA PRO A 79 6.51 1.77 25.97
C PRO A 79 7.83 1.09 26.39
N ASN A 80 7.82 -0.22 26.68
CA ASN A 80 8.96 -0.93 27.27
C ASN A 80 9.57 -2.05 26.39
N ASN A 81 8.99 -2.35 25.21
CA ASN A 81 9.45 -3.48 24.37
C ASN A 81 10.18 -3.04 23.09
N LEU A 82 10.18 -1.74 22.78
CA LEU A 82 10.87 -1.16 21.63
C LEU A 82 12.28 -0.66 21.97
N ALA A 83 12.49 -0.26 23.22
CA ALA A 83 13.78 0.18 23.70
C ALA A 83 14.50 -1.00 24.36
N LEU A 84 15.54 -1.50 23.67
CA LEU A 84 16.56 -2.32 24.32
C LEU A 84 17.02 -1.57 25.57
N PRO A 85 16.99 -2.20 26.77
CA PRO A 85 17.52 -1.55 27.96
C PRO A 85 18.99 -1.18 27.68
N PRO A 86 19.44 0.04 28.04
CA PRO A 86 20.80 0.45 27.80
C PRO A 86 21.72 -0.55 28.50
N VAL A 87 22.54 -1.25 27.72
CA VAL A 87 23.53 -2.19 28.24
C VAL A 87 24.54 -1.38 29.04
N ASN A 88 24.38 -1.38 30.35
CA ASN A 88 25.30 -0.72 31.25
C ASN A 88 26.53 -1.63 31.43
N ILE A 89 27.57 -1.36 30.65
CA ILE A 89 28.83 -2.14 30.61
C ILE A 89 29.57 -2.12 31.97
N GLN A 90 29.15 -1.28 32.92
CA GLN A 90 29.85 -1.04 34.17
C GLN A 90 29.68 -2.10 35.28
N GLU A 91 28.72 -3.02 35.18
CA GLU A 91 28.57 -4.13 36.16
C GLU A 91 29.34 -5.41 35.76
N MET A 92 30.22 -5.35 34.75
CA MET A 92 31.02 -6.49 34.26
C MET A 92 32.24 -6.85 35.16
N GLY A 93 32.10 -6.74 36.48
CA GLY A 93 33.11 -7.14 37.46
C GLY A 93 32.85 -8.53 38.07
N GLN A 94 33.61 -9.53 37.61
CA GLN A 94 33.98 -10.80 38.29
C GLN A 94 32.93 -11.93 38.46
N GLY A 95 33.34 -13.15 38.04
CA GLY A 95 32.64 -14.43 38.20
C GLY A 95 32.12 -15.03 36.88
N ILE A 96 32.85 -15.99 36.27
CA ILE A 96 32.62 -16.52 34.91
C ILE A 96 32.17 -17.99 34.95
N SER A 97 31.11 -18.35 34.21
CA SER A 97 31.27 -19.22 33.01
C SER A 97 29.97 -19.89 32.53
N SER A 98 28.97 -20.14 33.38
CA SER A 98 27.79 -20.93 32.96
C SER A 98 26.47 -20.20 33.17
N GLN A 99 26.24 -19.61 34.35
CA GLN A 99 25.09 -18.72 34.58
C GLN A 99 25.16 -17.47 33.69
N LYS A 100 26.33 -16.85 33.58
CA LYS A 100 26.52 -15.66 32.73
C LYS A 100 26.25 -15.93 31.24
N PHE A 101 26.61 -17.11 30.75
CA PHE A 101 26.30 -17.52 29.38
C PHE A 101 24.80 -17.83 29.20
N ALA A 102 24.16 -18.44 30.19
CA ALA A 102 22.71 -18.66 30.18
C ALA A 102 21.94 -17.34 30.21
N ASP A 103 22.39 -16.36 31.01
CA ASP A 103 21.78 -15.04 31.10
C ASP A 103 21.99 -14.21 29.82
N LEU A 104 23.19 -14.27 29.22
CA LEU A 104 23.46 -13.62 27.93
C LEU A 104 22.66 -14.26 26.79
N LYS A 105 22.53 -15.59 26.78
CA LYS A 105 21.69 -16.30 25.80
C LYS A 105 20.23 -15.92 25.95
N LYS A 106 19.73 -15.86 27.18
CA LYS A 106 18.35 -15.42 27.47
C LYS A 106 18.12 -13.97 27.05
N LEU A 107 19.14 -13.10 27.19
CA LEU A 107 19.08 -11.73 26.71
C LEU A 107 19.03 -11.68 25.18
N GLU A 108 19.86 -12.46 24.48
CA GLU A 108 19.85 -12.57 23.02
C GLU A 108 18.50 -13.09 22.50
N ASP A 109 17.96 -14.14 23.12
CA ASP A 109 16.65 -14.70 22.77
C ASP A 109 15.55 -13.63 22.93
N ASN A 110 15.55 -12.86 24.03
CA ASN A 110 14.61 -11.76 24.24
C ASN A 110 14.77 -10.64 23.19
N ILE A 111 15.99 -10.35 22.73
CA ILE A 111 16.25 -9.36 21.67
C ILE A 111 15.66 -9.83 20.35
N ILE A 112 15.88 -11.10 20.00
CA ILE A 112 15.35 -11.71 18.78
C ILE A 112 13.82 -11.77 18.80
N GLU A 113 13.23 -12.18 19.93
CA GLU A 113 11.77 -12.17 20.11
C GLU A 113 11.19 -10.76 19.97
N GLY A 114 11.84 -9.76 20.57
CA GLY A 114 11.47 -8.35 20.42
C GLY A 114 11.51 -7.88 18.97
N GLU A 115 12.56 -8.23 18.21
CA GLU A 115 12.67 -7.89 16.80
C GLU A 115 11.58 -8.56 15.94
N ILE A 116 11.25 -9.82 16.22
CA ILE A 116 10.19 -10.57 15.52
C ILE A 116 8.83 -9.92 15.78
N VAL A 117 8.51 -9.59 17.03
CA VAL A 117 7.26 -8.90 17.39
C VAL A 117 7.17 -7.55 16.70
N LEU A 118 8.27 -6.79 16.69
CA LEU A 118 8.33 -5.49 16.02
C LEU A 118 8.08 -5.61 14.51
N LYS A 119 8.73 -6.57 13.83
CA LYS A 119 8.54 -6.81 12.40
C LYS A 119 7.12 -7.26 12.06
N ASN A 120 6.54 -8.15 12.87
CA ASN A 120 5.15 -8.58 12.70
C ASN A 120 4.17 -7.41 12.83
N LEU A 121 4.42 -6.53 13.81
CA LEU A 121 3.59 -5.34 14.01
C LEU A 121 3.72 -4.37 12.83
N GLN A 122 4.93 -4.14 12.33
CA GLN A 122 5.17 -3.31 11.13
C GLN A 122 4.46 -3.88 9.90
N LEU A 123 4.53 -5.20 9.67
CA LEU A 123 3.85 -5.85 8.55
C LEU A 123 2.33 -5.73 8.67
N ALA A 124 1.77 -5.94 9.87
CA ALA A 124 0.34 -5.78 10.11
C ALA A 124 -0.13 -4.34 9.83
N GLN A 125 0.69 -3.34 10.20
CA GLN A 125 0.39 -1.94 9.92
C GLN A 125 0.50 -1.59 8.44
N GLU A 126 1.52 -2.07 7.73
CA GLU A 126 1.64 -1.88 6.29
C GLU A 126 0.45 -2.48 5.55
N GLN A 127 -0.02 -3.66 5.98
CA GLN A 127 -1.22 -4.28 5.43
C GLN A 127 -2.48 -3.45 5.70
N ALA A 128 -2.66 -2.99 6.95
CA ALA A 128 -3.80 -2.14 7.32
C ALA A 128 -3.81 -0.83 6.51
N LEU A 129 -2.64 -0.22 6.31
CA LEU A 129 -2.49 1.01 5.53
C LEU A 129 -2.81 0.78 4.05
N LYS A 130 -2.36 -0.34 3.47
CA LYS A 130 -2.70 -0.72 2.08
C LYS A 130 -4.21 -0.90 1.89
N ILE A 131 -4.89 -1.51 2.87
CA ILE A 131 -6.36 -1.67 2.84
C ILE A 131 -7.07 -0.31 3.00
N ALA A 132 -6.59 0.56 3.89
CA ALA A 132 -7.14 1.90 4.04
C ALA A 132 -6.97 2.73 2.76
N GLU A 133 -5.80 2.64 2.11
CA GLU A 133 -5.53 3.31 0.85
C GLU A 133 -6.40 2.78 -0.29
N SER A 134 -6.60 1.46 -0.40
CA SER A 134 -7.44 0.89 -1.45
C SER A 134 -8.90 1.34 -1.33
N ARG A 135 -9.43 1.44 -0.10
CA ARG A 135 -10.79 1.96 0.17
C ARG A 135 -10.95 3.44 -0.19
N GLU A 136 -9.97 4.26 0.15
CA GLU A 136 -9.97 5.67 -0.21
C GLU A 136 -9.89 5.85 -1.73
N ARG A 137 -8.98 5.13 -2.39
CA ARG A 137 -8.85 5.12 -3.85
C ARG A 137 -10.16 4.70 -4.53
N PHE A 138 -10.81 3.65 -4.01
CA PHE A 138 -12.11 3.22 -4.50
C PHE A 138 -13.17 4.33 -4.40
N THR A 139 -13.19 5.09 -3.31
CA THR A 139 -14.16 6.19 -3.12
C THR A 139 -14.02 7.25 -4.22
N TRP A 140 -12.79 7.60 -4.56
CA TRP A 140 -12.51 8.55 -5.66
C TRP A 140 -12.89 7.95 -7.02
N GLU A 141 -12.56 6.70 -7.27
CA GLU A 141 -12.92 6.02 -8.52
C GLU A 141 -14.43 5.85 -8.67
N PHE A 142 -15.15 5.57 -7.58
CA PHE A 142 -16.60 5.54 -7.54
C PHE A 142 -17.20 6.89 -7.94
N ALA A 143 -16.69 8.00 -7.38
CA ALA A 143 -17.12 9.33 -7.75
C ALA A 143 -16.86 9.63 -9.24
N GLY A 144 -15.69 9.25 -9.77
CA GLY A 144 -15.36 9.39 -11.18
C GLY A 144 -16.25 8.57 -12.11
N VAL A 145 -16.49 7.31 -11.78
CA VAL A 145 -17.37 6.43 -12.59
C VAL A 145 -18.82 6.89 -12.49
N ALA A 146 -19.31 7.29 -11.31
CA ALA A 146 -20.68 7.76 -11.13
C ALA A 146 -20.95 9.03 -11.94
N THR A 147 -20.04 10.01 -11.90
CA THR A 147 -20.15 11.24 -12.71
C THR A 147 -20.10 10.94 -14.20
N MET A 148 -19.20 10.05 -14.62
CA MET A 148 -19.10 9.58 -16.00
C MET A 148 -20.40 8.94 -16.51
N VAL A 149 -20.98 8.03 -15.72
CA VAL A 149 -22.24 7.37 -16.05
C VAL A 149 -23.39 8.38 -16.14
N CYS A 150 -23.47 9.34 -15.21
CA CYS A 150 -24.48 10.40 -15.27
C CYS A 150 -24.39 11.21 -16.57
N ILE A 151 -23.17 11.56 -17.00
CA ILE A 151 -22.96 12.36 -18.21
C ILE A 151 -23.29 11.55 -19.46
N LEU A 152 -22.91 10.26 -19.52
CA LEU A 152 -23.28 9.38 -20.62
C LEU A 152 -24.79 9.19 -20.73
N LEU A 153 -25.51 9.09 -19.60
CA LEU A 153 -26.96 9.00 -19.56
C LEU A 153 -27.62 10.31 -20.04
N VAL A 154 -27.15 11.46 -19.57
CA VAL A 154 -27.65 12.77 -20.02
C VAL A 154 -27.38 12.97 -21.52
N ALA A 155 -26.16 12.70 -21.99
CA ALA A 155 -25.80 12.80 -23.40
C ALA A 155 -26.59 11.83 -24.28
N GLY A 156 -26.83 10.60 -23.80
CA GLY A 156 -27.68 9.60 -24.47
C GLY A 156 -29.14 10.03 -24.56
N SER A 157 -29.68 10.63 -23.49
CA SER A 157 -31.06 11.13 -23.46
C SER A 157 -31.28 12.29 -24.43
N ILE A 158 -30.32 13.22 -24.54
CA ILE A 158 -30.37 14.36 -25.46
C ILE A 158 -30.18 13.89 -26.91
N SER A 159 -29.22 12.98 -27.14
CA SER A 159 -28.89 12.50 -28.49
C SER A 159 -29.87 11.46 -29.03
N LYS A 160 -30.75 10.89 -28.17
CA LYS A 160 -31.64 9.74 -28.45
C LYS A 160 -30.93 8.51 -29.05
N ARG A 161 -29.60 8.43 -28.92
CA ARG A 161 -28.78 7.31 -29.41
C ARG A 161 -28.51 6.33 -28.28
N LYS A 162 -28.69 5.04 -28.56
CA LYS A 162 -28.49 3.96 -27.58
C LYS A 162 -27.01 3.60 -27.39
N ASP A 163 -26.14 4.06 -28.30
CA ASP A 163 -24.71 3.75 -28.32
C ASP A 163 -23.97 4.23 -27.06
N PHE A 164 -24.51 5.23 -26.37
CA PHE A 164 -23.97 5.74 -25.10
C PHE A 164 -24.13 4.76 -23.92
N ALA A 165 -24.98 3.73 -24.04
CA ALA A 165 -25.13 2.70 -23.01
C ALA A 165 -24.02 1.63 -23.07
N ILE A 166 -23.37 1.44 -24.23
CA ILE A 166 -22.32 0.44 -24.43
C ILE A 166 -21.13 0.60 -23.46
N PRO A 167 -20.56 1.81 -23.25
CA PRO A 167 -19.45 1.98 -22.31
C PRO A 167 -19.83 1.87 -20.83
N ILE A 168 -21.12 1.89 -20.47
CA ILE A 168 -21.57 1.83 -19.07
C ILE A 168 -21.29 0.44 -18.47
N ALA A 169 -21.52 -0.63 -19.24
CA ALA A 169 -21.34 -2.01 -18.79
C ALA A 169 -19.90 -2.32 -18.31
N PRO A 170 -18.83 -2.07 -19.09
CA PRO A 170 -17.46 -2.30 -18.63
C PRO A 170 -17.05 -1.39 -17.47
N LEU A 171 -17.60 -0.17 -17.37
CA LEU A 171 -17.33 0.74 -16.25
C LEU A 171 -17.88 0.20 -14.93
N ILE A 172 -19.13 -0.27 -14.93
CA ILE A 172 -19.74 -0.87 -13.73
C ILE A 172 -19.04 -2.18 -13.37
N MET A 173 -18.68 -2.99 -14.37
CA MET A 173 -17.95 -4.26 -14.14
C MET A 173 -16.57 -4.01 -13.52
N GLY A 174 -15.82 -3.04 -14.03
CA GLY A 174 -14.52 -2.66 -13.47
C GLY A 174 -14.64 -2.08 -12.05
N LEU A 175 -15.68 -1.27 -11.79
CA LEU A 175 -15.96 -0.74 -10.47
C LEU A 175 -16.32 -1.85 -9.47
N GLY A 176 -17.12 -2.84 -9.88
CA GLY A 176 -17.46 -4.01 -9.07
C GLY A 176 -16.24 -4.84 -8.68
N TYR A 177 -15.31 -5.08 -9.61
CA TYR A 177 -14.05 -5.77 -9.31
C TYR A 177 -13.21 -5.01 -8.26
N ARG A 178 -13.13 -3.68 -8.39
CA ARG A 178 -12.36 -2.85 -7.45
C ARG A 178 -13.04 -2.72 -6.08
N TYR A 179 -14.37 -2.75 -6.05
CA TYR A 179 -15.12 -2.85 -4.80
C TYR A 179 -14.78 -4.14 -4.06
N GLU A 180 -14.81 -5.28 -4.77
CA GLU A 180 -14.45 -6.59 -4.21
C GLU A 180 -13.02 -6.58 -3.66
N TYR A 181 -12.07 -5.97 -4.39
CA TYR A 181 -10.68 -5.83 -3.92
C TYR A 181 -10.51 -4.93 -2.68
N ALA A 182 -11.35 -3.90 -2.52
CA ALA A 182 -11.23 -2.93 -1.42
C ALA A 182 -12.04 -3.32 -0.16
N PHE A 183 -13.16 -4.02 -0.33
CA PHE A 183 -14.12 -4.33 0.74
C PHE A 183 -14.49 -5.82 0.84
N GLY A 184 -14.20 -6.63 -0.17
CA GLY A 184 -14.55 -8.05 -0.22
C GLY A 184 -13.55 -8.96 0.48
N THR A 185 -13.85 -10.26 0.50
CA THR A 185 -13.00 -11.31 1.09
C THR A 185 -11.94 -11.81 0.11
N SER A 186 -11.70 -11.08 -0.99
CA SER A 186 -10.74 -11.45 -2.02
C SER A 186 -9.34 -11.70 -1.46
N ILE A 187 -8.96 -11.02 -0.37
CA ILE A 187 -7.68 -11.26 0.31
C ILE A 187 -7.62 -12.69 0.87
N GLU A 188 -8.68 -13.18 1.51
CA GLU A 188 -8.72 -14.54 2.06
C GLU A 188 -8.61 -15.60 0.94
N THR A 189 -9.23 -15.33 -0.20
CA THR A 189 -9.16 -16.22 -1.38
C THR A 189 -7.79 -16.19 -2.04
N ILE A 190 -7.16 -15.01 -2.12
CA ILE A 190 -5.78 -14.85 -2.61
C ILE A 190 -4.80 -15.53 -1.67
N VAL A 191 -4.97 -15.36 -0.35
CA VAL A 191 -4.15 -16.03 0.68
C VAL A 191 -4.33 -17.54 0.58
N GLY A 192 -5.57 -18.05 0.53
CA GLY A 192 -5.82 -19.48 0.35
C GLY A 192 -5.26 -20.04 -0.97
N SER A 193 -5.32 -19.25 -2.05
CA SER A 193 -4.71 -19.62 -3.33
C SER A 193 -3.18 -19.61 -3.26
N ALA A 194 -2.59 -18.64 -2.55
CA ALA A 194 -1.16 -18.55 -2.32
C ALA A 194 -0.65 -19.69 -1.43
N GLU A 195 -1.39 -20.04 -0.37
CA GLU A 195 -1.11 -21.19 0.48
C GLU A 195 -1.19 -22.50 -0.31
N ALA A 196 -2.19 -22.66 -1.18
CA ALA A 196 -2.29 -23.80 -2.08
C ALA A 196 -1.08 -23.89 -3.03
N LEU A 197 -0.65 -22.76 -3.60
CA LEU A 197 0.53 -22.68 -4.48
C LEU A 197 1.84 -22.99 -3.73
N LEU A 198 2.01 -22.47 -2.51
CA LEU A 198 3.16 -22.77 -1.65
C LEU A 198 3.21 -24.25 -1.26
N ASN A 199 2.06 -24.86 -0.97
CA ASN A 199 1.95 -26.30 -0.67
C ASN A 199 2.26 -27.19 -1.89
N THR A 200 2.16 -26.65 -3.11
CA THR A 200 2.42 -27.40 -4.35
C THR A 200 3.92 -27.62 -4.59
N ASN A 201 4.82 -27.05 -3.77
CA ASN A 201 6.29 -27.21 -3.86
C ASN A 201 6.84 -26.91 -5.27
N ASP A 202 6.29 -25.90 -5.96
CA ASP A 202 6.78 -25.47 -7.27
C ASP A 202 8.22 -24.92 -7.17
N GLU A 203 9.11 -25.38 -8.03
CA GLU A 203 10.52 -25.00 -8.06
C GLU A 203 10.70 -23.49 -8.30
N LYS A 204 9.74 -22.83 -9.00
CA LYS A 204 9.73 -21.38 -9.23
C LYS A 204 9.44 -20.54 -7.98
N LEU A 205 8.79 -21.15 -6.98
CA LEU A 205 8.47 -20.51 -5.70
C LEU A 205 9.52 -20.79 -4.63
N ARG A 206 10.55 -21.61 -4.93
CA ARG A 206 11.67 -21.81 -4.01
C ARG A 206 12.46 -20.51 -3.88
N ILE A 207 12.41 -19.96 -2.67
CA ILE A 207 13.36 -18.94 -2.21
C ILE A 207 14.77 -19.50 -2.41
N VAL A 208 15.60 -18.79 -3.17
CA VAL A 208 17.01 -19.16 -3.38
C VAL A 208 17.71 -19.09 -2.02
N GLY A 209 18.01 -20.25 -1.43
CA GLY A 209 18.57 -20.37 -0.07
C GLY A 209 17.59 -20.86 1.00
N GLY A 210 16.31 -21.09 0.69
CA GLY A 210 15.32 -21.57 1.67
C GLY A 210 14.92 -20.53 2.73
N PRO A 211 13.96 -20.85 3.61
CA PRO A 211 13.63 -19.99 4.74
C PRO A 211 14.84 -19.95 5.69
N LEU A 212 15.32 -18.74 5.99
CA LEU A 212 16.49 -18.53 6.84
C LEU A 212 16.25 -19.18 8.22
N THR A 213 16.90 -20.30 8.51
CA THR A 213 16.73 -20.98 9.79
C THR A 213 17.76 -20.47 10.80
N LEU A 214 17.38 -20.39 12.09
CA LEU A 214 18.32 -20.00 13.17
C LEU A 214 19.62 -20.82 13.14
N LYS A 215 19.53 -22.11 12.75
CA LYS A 215 20.69 -22.99 12.59
C LYS A 215 21.67 -22.53 11.51
N GLU A 216 21.18 -21.98 10.39
CA GLU A 216 22.02 -21.45 9.32
C GLU A 216 22.68 -20.13 9.72
N VAL A 217 21.96 -19.29 10.48
CA VAL A 217 22.51 -18.06 11.04
C VAL A 217 23.61 -18.37 12.06
N ASP A 218 23.40 -19.35 12.93
CA ASP A 218 24.39 -19.81 13.92
C ASP A 218 25.60 -20.44 13.25
N ALA A 219 25.39 -21.29 12.23
CA ALA A 219 26.48 -21.88 11.44
C ALA A 219 27.29 -20.82 10.68
N TYR A 220 26.66 -19.74 10.22
CA TYR A 220 27.35 -18.61 9.59
C TYR A 220 28.19 -17.83 10.61
N ARG A 221 27.66 -17.56 11.81
CA ARG A 221 28.43 -16.87 12.86
C ARG A 221 29.69 -17.64 13.24
N VAL A 222 29.59 -18.96 13.49
CA VAL A 222 30.75 -19.81 13.84
C VAL A 222 31.82 -19.86 12.74
N LYS A 223 31.44 -19.60 11.49
CA LYS A 223 32.36 -19.67 10.34
C LYS A 223 33.09 -18.35 10.06
N TYR A 224 32.53 -17.22 10.47
CA TYR A 224 33.04 -15.88 10.13
C TYR A 224 33.38 -15.01 11.34
N PHE A 225 33.05 -15.43 12.55
CA PHE A 225 33.41 -14.81 13.84
C PHE A 225 33.96 -15.87 14.81
#